data_AF-A0A1Y6KS30-F1
#
_entry.id   AF-A0A1Y6KS30-F1
#
_cell.length_a   1.000
_cell.length_b   1.000
_cell.length_c   1.000
_cell.angle_alpha   90.00
_cell.angle_beta   90.00
_cell.angle_gamma   90.00
#
_symmetry.space_group_name_H-M   'P 1'
#
loop_
_entity.id
_entity.type
_entity.pdbx_description
1 polymer ?
#
loop_
_entity_poly.entity_id
_entity_poly.type
_entity_poly.pdbx_seq_one_letter_code
_entity_poly.pdbx_strand_id
1 'polypeptide(L)' 'MALMRWGMPPPPRTGGPPVTNIRNTASSHWRGWLKPESRCPVPFNSFAEYAPEPNPETKKKDVVLLALSEKRS' A
#
# COMPACT_ATOMS: atom_id res chain seq x y z
N MET A 1 -5.35 -19.97 1.36
CA MET A 1 -5.31 -18.52 1.06
C MET A 1 -6.74 -18.02 0.97
N ALA A 2 -7.00 -16.78 1.36
CA ALA A 2 -8.33 -16.16 1.24
C ALA A 2 -8.20 -14.86 0.42
N LEU A 3 -9.22 -14.57 -0.40
CA LEU A 3 -9.29 -13.28 -1.09
C LEU A 3 -9.81 -12.23 -0.12
N MET A 4 -9.17 -11.06 -0.14
CA MET A 4 -9.53 -9.92 0.69
C MET A 4 -9.50 -8.65 -0.15
N ARG A 5 -10.26 -7.64 0.29
CA ARG A 5 -10.28 -6.34 -0.37
C ARG A 5 -9.04 -5.52 0.01
N TRP A 6 -8.30 -5.04 -0.98
CA TRP A 6 -7.26 -4.03 -0.75
C TRP A 6 -7.92 -2.67 -0.50
N GLY A 7 -7.95 -2.23 0.76
CA GLY A 7 -8.54 -0.95 1.17
C GLY A 7 -9.43 -1.08 2.40
N MET A 8 -8.90 -0.65 3.54
CA MET A 8 -9.59 -0.64 4.84
C MET A 8 -10.58 0.55 4.93
N PRO A 9 -11.69 0.45 5.69
CA PRO A 9 -12.58 1.58 5.90
C PRO A 9 -11.84 2.77 6.55
N PRO A 10 -12.01 3.99 6.01
CA PRO A 10 -11.43 5.18 6.62
C PRO A 10 -12.11 5.52 7.96
N PRO A 11 -11.51 6.37 8.80
CA PRO A 11 -12.16 6.88 10.00
C PRO A 11 -13.53 7.49 9.68
N PRO A 12 -14.63 7.08 10.34
CA PRO A 12 -15.98 7.53 10.00
C PRO A 12 -16.15 9.05 9.99
N ARG A 13 -15.44 9.74 10.89
CA ARG A 13 -15.47 11.20 11.03
C ARG A 13 -14.87 11.93 9.83
N THR A 14 -13.81 11.37 9.23
CA THR A 14 -13.13 12.01 8.10
C THR A 14 -13.72 11.55 6.77
N GLY A 15 -14.24 10.31 6.71
CA GLY A 15 -14.67 9.70 5.47
C GLY A 15 -13.51 9.52 4.47
N GLY A 16 -13.85 9.35 3.19
CA GLY A 16 -12.89 9.30 2.09
C GLY A 16 -12.75 7.94 1.41
N PRO A 17 -11.77 7.80 0.52
CA PRO A 17 -11.52 6.54 -0.17
C PRO A 17 -10.99 5.48 0.80
N PRO A 18 -11.07 4.19 0.43
CA PRO A 18 -10.47 3.10 1.19
C PRO A 18 -8.98 3.31 1.44
N VAL A 19 -8.53 2.99 2.65
CA VAL A 19 -7.14 3.16 3.08
C VAL A 19 -6.31 1.96 2.64
N THR A 20 -5.37 2.18 1.73
CA THR A 20 -4.52 1.12 1.15
C THR A 20 -3.21 0.91 1.91
N ASN A 21 -2.76 1.90 2.68
CA ASN A 21 -1.54 1.86 3.49
C ASN A 21 -1.74 2.64 4.80
N ILE A 22 -1.33 2.05 5.93
CA ILE A 22 -1.40 2.68 7.26
C ILE A 22 -0.01 3.18 7.65
N ARG A 23 0.16 4.51 7.75
CA ARG A 23 1.45 5.14 8.12
C ARG A 23 1.56 5.49 9.61
N ASN A 24 0.42 5.76 10.26
CA ASN A 24 0.37 6.14 11.68
C ASN A 24 -0.33 5.05 12.49
N THR A 25 0.45 4.14 13.07
CA THR A 25 -0.06 3.05 13.91
C THR A 25 -0.49 3.50 15.31
N ALA A 26 -0.16 4.74 15.73
CA ALA A 26 -0.60 5.29 17.01
C ALA A 26 -2.07 5.77 16.98
N SER A 27 -2.69 5.90 15.80
CA SER A 27 -4.08 6.31 15.68
C SER A 27 -5.03 5.29 16.34
N SER A 28 -5.94 5.79 17.18
CA SER A 28 -6.93 4.96 17.88
C SER A 28 -7.83 4.17 16.92
N HIS A 29 -8.10 4.70 15.72
CA HIS A 29 -8.90 4.05 14.68
C HIS A 29 -8.34 2.68 14.27
N TRP A 30 -7.00 2.53 14.27
CA TRP A 30 -6.36 1.30 13.82
C TRP A 30 -6.15 0.26 14.93
N ARG A 31 -6.35 0.63 16.20
CA ARG A 31 -5.96 -0.20 17.36
C ARG A 31 -6.56 -1.61 17.33
N GLY A 32 -7.79 -1.77 16.85
CA GLY A 32 -8.44 -3.08 16.71
C GLY A 32 -7.75 -4.00 15.69
N TRP A 33 -7.19 -3.42 14.62
CA TRP A 33 -6.59 -4.13 13.48
C TRP A 33 -5.09 -4.45 13.68
N LEU A 34 -4.44 -3.88 14.70
CA LEU A 34 -3.01 -4.07 14.96
C LEU A 34 -2.69 -5.29 15.85
N LYS A 35 -3.72 -5.97 16.34
CA LYS A 35 -3.57 -7.20 17.11
C LYS A 35 -3.07 -8.36 16.22
N PRO A 36 -2.35 -9.35 16.78
CA PRO A 36 -1.81 -10.46 16.00
C PRO A 36 -2.82 -11.20 15.13
N GLU A 37 -4.09 -11.31 15.58
CA GLU A 37 -5.15 -12.03 14.88
C GLU A 37 -5.57 -11.36 13.56
N SER A 38 -5.25 -10.08 13.38
CA SER A 38 -5.55 -9.30 12.17
C SER A 38 -4.34 -9.17 11.23
N ARG A 39 -3.22 -9.84 11.53
CA ARG A 39 -2.00 -9.78 10.69
C ARG A 39 -2.09 -10.81 9.57
N CYS A 40 -1.82 -10.37 8.36
CA CYS A 40 -1.68 -11.27 7.22
C CYS A 40 -0.46 -10.86 6.39
N PRO A 41 0.34 -11.83 5.90
CA PRO A 41 1.27 -11.56 4.82
C PRO A 41 0.47 -11.33 3.54
N VAL A 42 0.86 -10.32 2.76
CA VAL A 42 0.35 -10.07 1.42
C VAL A 42 1.42 -10.57 0.43
N PRO A 43 1.23 -11.73 -0.23
CA PRO A 43 2.22 -12.24 -1.18
C PRO A 43 2.21 -11.39 -2.45
N PHE A 44 3.39 -10.98 -2.90
CA PHE A 44 3.60 -10.31 -4.19
C PHE A 44 4.98 -10.69 -4.76
N ASN A 45 5.13 -10.65 -6.08
CA ASN A 45 6.43 -10.84 -6.75
C ASN A 45 7.16 -9.51 -6.99
N SER A 46 6.39 -8.43 -7.14
CA SER A 46 6.85 -7.08 -7.40
C SER A 46 5.75 -6.07 -7.05
N PHE A 47 6.11 -4.82 -6.88
CA PHE A 47 5.18 -3.70 -6.73
C PHE A 47 5.67 -2.49 -7.51
N ALA A 48 4.77 -1.55 -7.81
CA ALA A 48 5.06 -0.36 -8.58
C ALA A 48 5.04 0.89 -7.69
N GLU A 49 6.01 1.77 -7.87
CA GLU A 49 6.04 3.11 -7.27
C GLU A 49 6.35 4.14 -8.36
N TYR A 50 5.95 5.38 -8.12
CA TYR A 50 6.34 6.46 -9.03
C TYR A 50 7.78 6.89 -8.77
N ALA A 51 8.52 7.19 -9.84
CA ALA A 51 9.84 7.78 -9.75
C ALA A 51 9.80 9.06 -8.88
N PRO A 52 10.86 9.33 -8.09
CA PRO A 52 10.91 10.51 -7.24
C PRO A 52 10.70 11.80 -8.04
N GLU A 53 11.39 11.90 -9.17
CA GLU A 53 11.36 13.07 -10.06
C GLU A 53 10.54 12.78 -11.34
N PRO A 54 9.87 13.80 -11.90
CA PRO A 54 9.22 13.70 -13.20
C PRO A 54 10.24 13.52 -14.32
N ASN A 55 9.87 12.74 -15.33
CA ASN A 55 10.65 12.59 -16.55
C ASN A 55 10.80 13.96 -17.26
N PRO A 56 12.01 14.37 -17.66
CA PRO A 56 12.25 15.66 -18.30
C PRO A 56 11.47 15.89 -19.60
N GLU A 57 11.20 14.83 -20.36
CA GLU A 57 10.50 14.89 -21.66
C GLU A 57 8.98 14.87 -21.48
N THR A 58 8.47 13.91 -20.71
CA THR A 58 7.01 13.71 -20.59
C THR A 58 6.37 14.57 -19.50
N LYS A 59 7.18 15.15 -18.60
CA LYS A 59 6.76 15.87 -17.38
C LYS A 59 5.91 15.05 -16.41
N LYS A 60 5.81 13.73 -16.60
CA LYS A 60 5.10 12.80 -15.72
C LYS A 60 6.10 11.97 -14.93
N LYS A 61 5.69 11.43 -13.78
CA LYS A 61 6.51 10.48 -13.04
C LYS A 61 6.45 9.12 -13.73
N ASP A 62 7.61 8.56 -14.03
CA ASP A 62 7.71 7.21 -14.57
C ASP A 62 7.29 6.20 -13.51
N VAL A 63 6.75 5.07 -13.95
CA VAL A 63 6.40 3.96 -13.07
C VAL A 63 7.63 3.06 -12.94
N VAL A 64 8.14 2.93 -11.72
CA VAL A 64 9.27 2.07 -11.37
C VAL A 64 8.74 0.80 -10.74
N LEU A 65 9.16 -0.34 -11.26
CA LEU A 65 8.82 -1.66 -10.73
C LEU A 65 9.94 -2.16 -9.81
N LEU A 66 9.57 -2.49 -8.57
CA LEU A 66 10.46 -2.95 -7.52
C LEU A 66 10.22 -4.44 -7.27
N ALA A 67 11.31 -5.22 -7.23
CA ALA A 67 11.29 -6.66 -7.00
C ALA A 67 12.51 -7.08 -6.18
N LEU A 68 12.48 -8.29 -5.59
CA LEU A 68 13.57 -8.81 -4.77
C LEU A 68 14.88 -9.03 -5.55
N SER A 69 14.80 -9.31 -6.85
CA SER A 69 15.96 -9.52 -7.72
C SER A 69 15.74 -8.83 -9.07
N GLU A 70 16.84 -8.48 -9.76
CA GLU A 70 16.80 -7.88 -11.11
C GLU A 70 16.19 -8.84 -12.15
N LYS A 71 16.29 -10.15 -11.92
CA LYS A 71 15.67 -11.17 -12.76
C LYS A 71 14.19 -11.24 -12.42
N ARG A 72 13.34 -10.80 -13.36
CA ARG A 72 11.92 -11.11 -13.31
C ARG A 72 11.72 -12.58 -13.68
N SER A 73 11.13 -13.35 -12.77
CA SER A 73 10.57 -14.68 -13.04
C SER A 73 9.16 -14.56 -13.59
#